data_AF-G4HIR9-F1
#
_entry.id   AF-G4HIR9-F1
#
_cell.length_a   1.000
_cell.length_b   1.000
_cell.length_c   1.000
_cell.angle_alpha   90.00
_cell.angle_beta   90.00
_cell.angle_gamma   90.00
#
_symmetry.space_group_name_H-M   'P 1'
#
loop_
_entity.id
_entity.type
_entity.pdbx_description
1 polymer ?
#
loop_
_entity_poly.entity_id
_entity_poly.type
_entity_poly.pdbx_seq_one_letter_code
_entity_poly.pdbx_strand_id
1 'polypeptide(L)'
;MPKFILNKTVFVMMISFALIGLLGLSIRANQAVEEMRQEVVTYAEKELRVPTYDAIVYTPLWVEYLKKHLDDGTRVIGMFGPSTLFGTTVRKGENTSAGVLQAHLKDSRVINLGISGGRFTETYALLASMIDKVDYVVFEINYGIVVVSDNEPNVVVYPSLVEKLGQPIPRSWLADFPDKNRESLPSNAHNWVTSRLLNQWTLYHDRDAISYRLFKTRTPMEKIRQEVQKNENERKGIEESYTPMYTAYDNMNDAQQEGIDQHYEELYRWNQPFDPDHSFGLFMIEQTLDLLEEHQKQAVFYSAPLDKEHIADKKLFHWSEYTEAMGAYQKLVESRGYPFIEFNQEAINTIPHEYYRDPAHLIDQGSHRFGEILYTRVKNYGIAAP
;
A
#
# COMPACT_ATOMS: atom_id res chain seq x y z
N MET A 1 -4.70 54.76 22.39
CA MET A 1 -4.37 53.32 22.29
C MET A 1 -3.13 53.05 23.11
N PRO A 2 -3.18 52.25 24.18
CA PRO A 2 -2.00 51.94 24.96
C PRO A 2 -1.08 51.01 24.14
N LYS A 3 0.17 51.42 23.94
CA LYS A 3 1.21 50.56 23.35
C LYS A 3 1.48 49.42 24.34
N PHE A 4 1.11 48.20 23.98
CA PHE A 4 1.59 46.98 24.62
C PHE A 4 3.11 46.90 24.42
N ILE A 5 3.89 47.53 25.30
CA ILE A 5 5.31 47.22 25.42
C ILE A 5 5.36 45.93 26.23
N LEU A 6 5.27 44.80 25.53
CA LEU A 6 5.46 43.50 26.15
C LEU A 6 6.87 43.50 26.76
N ASN A 7 6.94 43.46 28.08
CA ASN A 7 8.21 43.50 28.80
C ASN A 7 9.06 42.33 28.30
N LYS A 8 10.31 42.59 27.87
CA LYS A 8 11.19 41.56 27.27
C LYS A 8 11.29 40.31 28.16
N THR A 9 11.25 40.50 29.48
CA THR A 9 11.22 39.40 30.45
C THR A 9 9.96 38.55 30.38
N VAL A 10 8.79 39.16 30.20
CA VAL A 10 7.51 38.45 30.04
C VAL A 10 7.46 37.72 28.69
N PHE A 11 7.98 38.34 27.63
CA PHE A 11 8.12 37.67 26.33
C PHE A 11 9.03 36.44 26.40
N VAL A 12 10.22 36.59 27.02
CA VAL A 12 11.16 35.48 27.22
C VAL A 12 10.54 34.40 28.10
N MET A 13 9.85 34.74 29.19
CA MET A 13 9.15 33.77 30.03
C MET A 13 8.06 33.01 29.25
N MET A 14 7.23 33.70 28.46
CA MET A 14 6.20 33.04 27.66
C MET A 14 6.80 32.10 26.60
N ILE A 15 7.90 32.50 25.95
CA ILE A 15 8.63 31.63 25.03
C ILE A 15 9.19 30.42 25.78
N SER A 16 9.83 30.62 26.94
CA SER A 16 10.37 29.52 27.75
C SER A 16 9.27 28.56 28.22
N PHE A 17 8.12 29.07 28.68
CA PHE A 17 6.96 28.25 29.05
C PHE A 17 6.40 27.49 27.85
N ALA A 18 6.30 28.12 26.68
CA ALA A 18 5.87 27.46 25.46
C ALA A 18 6.86 26.35 25.04
N LEU A 19 8.17 26.60 25.13
CA LEU A 19 9.22 25.60 24.85
C LEU A 19 9.16 24.44 25.84
N ILE A 20 9.01 24.69 27.14
CA ILE A 20 8.85 23.64 28.15
C ILE A 20 7.56 22.84 27.91
N GLY A 21 6.47 23.52 27.57
CA GLY A 21 5.21 22.87 27.21
C GLY A 21 5.34 21.98 25.97
N LEU A 22 6.00 22.47 24.91
CA LEU A 22 6.28 21.71 23.69
C LEU A 22 7.21 20.51 23.96
N LEU A 23 8.22 20.67 24.82
CA LEU A 23 9.09 19.57 25.24
C LEU A 23 8.29 18.49 25.98
N GLY A 24 7.43 18.90 26.92
CA GLY A 24 6.56 17.97 27.65
C GLY A 24 5.59 17.22 26.74
N LEU A 25 4.99 17.92 25.77
CA LEU A 25 4.12 17.31 24.75
C LEU A 25 4.89 16.37 23.82
N SER A 26 6.09 16.76 23.41
CA SER A 26 6.97 15.94 22.56
C SER A 26 7.34 14.64 23.26
N ILE A 27 7.78 14.68 24.53
CA ILE A 27 8.12 13.47 25.29
C ILE A 27 6.92 12.51 25.38
N ARG A 28 5.72 13.03 25.68
CA ARG A 28 4.50 12.21 25.73
C ARG A 28 4.12 11.64 24.37
N ALA A 29 4.26 12.43 23.30
CA ALA A 29 4.03 11.97 21.94
C ALA A 29 5.00 10.84 21.57
N ASN A 30 6.29 10.97 21.90
CA ASN A 30 7.30 9.94 21.66
C ASN A 30 6.94 8.63 22.36
N GLN A 31 6.55 8.69 23.63
CA GLN A 31 6.10 7.50 24.38
C GLN A 31 4.89 6.86 23.72
N ALA A 32 3.90 7.66 23.33
CA ALA A 32 2.69 7.16 22.69
C ALA A 32 2.97 6.51 21.32
N VAL A 33 3.87 7.09 20.53
CA VAL A 33 4.28 6.55 19.23
C VAL A 33 5.09 5.27 19.42
N GLU A 34 5.96 5.21 20.42
CA GLU A 34 6.76 4.01 20.68
C GLU A 34 5.89 2.84 21.14
N GLU A 35 4.92 3.07 22.01
CA GLU A 35 3.93 2.04 22.37
C GLU A 35 3.18 1.53 21.14
N MET A 36 2.73 2.42 20.25
CA MET A 36 2.09 2.01 18.99
C MET A 36 3.03 1.24 18.09
N ARG A 37 4.30 1.64 17.99
CA ARG A 37 5.32 0.93 17.22
C ARG A 37 5.46 -0.50 17.74
N GLN A 38 5.54 -0.69 19.06
CA GLN A 38 5.64 -2.01 19.67
C GLN A 38 4.37 -2.87 19.44
N GLU A 39 3.18 -2.27 19.51
CA GLU A 39 1.93 -2.95 19.15
C GLU A 39 1.94 -3.42 17.68
N VAL A 40 2.35 -2.53 16.76
CA VAL A 40 2.46 -2.83 15.34
C VAL A 40 3.49 -3.93 15.07
N VAL A 41 4.66 -3.86 15.70
CA VAL A 41 5.73 -4.87 15.57
C VAL A 41 5.24 -6.21 16.07
N THR A 42 4.67 -6.27 17.27
CA THR A 42 4.13 -7.52 17.85
C THR A 42 3.09 -8.15 16.93
N TYR A 43 2.21 -7.33 16.34
CA TYR A 43 1.23 -7.81 15.38
C TYR A 43 1.89 -8.27 14.08
N ALA A 44 2.79 -7.47 13.51
CA ALA A 44 3.41 -7.71 12.21
C ALA A 44 4.38 -8.89 12.20
N GLU A 45 5.09 -9.16 13.30
CA GLU A 45 5.90 -10.36 13.44
C GLU A 45 5.04 -11.62 13.49
N LYS A 46 3.85 -11.54 14.10
CA LYS A 46 2.93 -12.67 14.21
C LYS A 46 2.14 -12.92 12.92
N GLU A 47 1.57 -11.86 12.36
CA GLU A 47 0.65 -11.93 11.22
C GLU A 47 1.36 -11.66 9.88
N LEU A 48 2.67 -11.43 9.90
CA LEU A 48 3.51 -11.10 8.75
C LEU A 48 2.98 -9.94 7.92
N ARG A 49 2.38 -8.92 8.56
CA ARG A 49 1.90 -7.66 7.95
C ARG A 49 1.41 -6.72 9.05
N VAL A 50 1.34 -5.42 8.78
CA VAL A 50 0.72 -4.47 9.71
C VAL A 50 -0.80 -4.70 9.84
N PRO A 51 -1.46 -4.22 10.91
CA PRO A 51 -2.91 -4.30 11.02
C PRO A 51 -3.64 -3.71 9.80
N THR A 52 -4.65 -4.43 9.30
CA THR A 52 -5.41 -4.05 8.10
C THR A 52 -6.11 -2.70 8.21
N TYR A 53 -6.70 -2.42 9.37
CA TYR A 53 -7.33 -1.14 9.63
C TYR A 53 -6.25 -0.05 9.69
N ASP A 54 -6.29 0.85 8.72
CA ASP A 54 -5.36 1.98 8.62
C ASP A 54 -3.89 1.57 8.49
N ALA A 55 -3.64 0.48 7.75
CA ALA A 55 -2.31 -0.01 7.38
C ALA A 55 -1.36 1.12 6.93
N ILE A 56 -1.89 2.18 6.29
CA ILE A 56 -1.12 3.34 5.87
C ILE A 56 -0.45 4.11 7.02
N VAL A 57 -1.07 4.16 8.19
CA VAL A 57 -0.53 4.81 9.40
C VAL A 57 0.56 3.93 10.02
N TYR A 58 0.37 2.61 9.97
CA TYR A 58 1.25 1.64 10.62
C TYR A 58 2.46 1.25 9.79
N THR A 59 2.35 1.28 8.46
CA THR A 59 3.42 0.89 7.53
C THR A 59 4.73 1.66 7.79
N PRO A 60 4.73 3.00 7.96
CA PRO A 60 5.95 3.73 8.32
C PRO A 60 6.61 3.23 9.61
N LEU A 61 5.83 3.00 10.67
CA LEU A 61 6.34 2.53 11.96
C LEU A 61 7.01 1.16 11.84
N TRP A 62 6.41 0.28 11.03
CA TRP A 62 6.95 -1.04 10.72
C TRP A 62 8.24 -0.96 9.90
N VAL A 63 8.27 -0.17 8.84
CA VAL A 63 9.45 0.05 7.99
C VAL A 63 10.62 0.59 8.81
N GLU A 64 10.40 1.57 9.67
CA GLU A 64 11.44 2.10 10.55
C GLU A 64 11.99 1.07 11.52
N TYR A 65 11.13 0.19 12.05
CA TYR A 65 11.56 -0.92 12.89
C TYR A 65 12.44 -1.88 12.09
N LEU A 66 11.98 -2.33 10.92
CA LEU A 66 12.70 -3.26 10.06
C LEU A 66 14.08 -2.73 9.66
N LYS A 67 14.18 -1.46 9.27
CA LYS A 67 15.47 -0.81 8.93
C LYS A 67 16.53 -0.93 10.02
N LYS A 68 16.10 -0.98 11.29
CA LYS A 68 16.98 -1.05 12.47
C LYS A 68 17.28 -2.48 12.93
N HIS A 69 16.42 -3.46 12.60
CA HIS A 69 16.45 -4.80 13.23
C HIS A 69 16.63 -5.97 12.24
N LEU A 70 16.67 -5.73 10.92
CA LEU A 70 16.85 -6.81 9.93
C LEU A 70 18.30 -7.26 9.69
N ASP A 71 19.29 -6.64 10.33
CA ASP A 71 20.71 -6.91 10.06
C ASP A 71 21.27 -8.06 10.91
N ASP A 72 20.65 -9.25 10.79
CA ASP A 72 21.05 -10.47 11.52
C ASP A 72 21.72 -11.53 10.62
N GLY A 73 22.00 -11.19 9.35
CA GLY A 73 22.60 -12.07 8.36
C GLY A 73 21.63 -13.07 7.70
N THR A 74 20.35 -13.05 8.07
CA THR A 74 19.32 -13.86 7.40
C THR A 74 18.94 -13.23 6.07
N ARG A 75 18.85 -14.04 5.01
CA ARG A 75 18.35 -13.59 3.71
C ARG A 75 16.92 -13.04 3.84
N VAL A 76 16.68 -11.83 3.34
CA VAL A 76 15.39 -11.14 3.40
C VAL A 76 14.71 -11.14 2.04
N ILE A 77 13.47 -11.64 2.01
CA ILE A 77 12.59 -11.63 0.84
C ILE A 77 11.50 -10.60 1.09
N GLY A 78 11.50 -9.52 0.32
CA GLY A 78 10.46 -8.50 0.38
C GLY A 78 9.35 -8.79 -0.61
N MET A 79 8.11 -8.90 -0.12
CA MET A 79 6.92 -9.02 -0.96
C MET A 79 6.24 -7.65 -1.08
N PHE A 80 6.12 -7.12 -2.28
CA PHE A 80 5.60 -5.76 -2.55
C PHE A 80 4.41 -5.83 -3.48
N GLY A 81 3.39 -5.03 -3.20
CA GLY A 81 2.17 -5.04 -4.00
C GLY A 81 1.01 -4.31 -3.33
N PRO A 82 -0.20 -4.40 -3.92
CA PRO A 82 -1.39 -3.73 -3.41
C PRO A 82 -2.15 -4.58 -2.36
N SER A 83 -3.44 -4.29 -2.16
CA SER A 83 -4.31 -4.90 -1.14
C SER A 83 -4.47 -6.42 -1.26
N THR A 84 -4.36 -6.96 -2.47
CA THR A 84 -4.39 -8.39 -2.78
C THR A 84 -3.20 -9.12 -2.17
N LEU A 85 -1.96 -8.64 -2.37
CA LEU A 85 -0.76 -9.16 -1.69
C LEU A 85 -0.77 -8.90 -0.18
N PHE A 86 -1.21 -7.70 0.23
CA PHE A 86 -1.35 -7.35 1.65
C PHE A 86 -2.31 -8.31 2.37
N GLY A 87 -3.32 -8.80 1.64
CA GLY A 87 -4.32 -9.76 2.12
C GLY A 87 -5.43 -9.10 2.92
N THR A 88 -5.93 -7.92 2.54
CA THR A 88 -6.99 -7.18 3.28
C THR A 88 -8.18 -8.05 3.68
N THR A 89 -8.48 -9.07 2.87
CA THR A 89 -9.61 -10.00 2.98
C THR A 89 -9.26 -11.34 3.63
N VAL A 90 -7.98 -11.55 3.94
CA VAL A 90 -7.44 -12.72 4.62
C VAL A 90 -7.45 -12.43 6.12
N ARG A 91 -8.04 -13.31 6.92
CA ARG A 91 -8.16 -13.19 8.37
C ARG A 91 -6.85 -13.51 9.09
N LYS A 92 -6.11 -14.53 8.65
CA LYS A 92 -4.88 -14.98 9.31
C LYS A 92 -3.63 -14.76 8.46
N GLY A 93 -2.58 -14.22 9.06
CA GLY A 93 -1.29 -14.00 8.39
C GLY A 93 -0.70 -15.23 7.72
N GLU A 94 -0.80 -16.41 8.36
CA GLU A 94 -0.31 -17.70 7.84
C GLU A 94 -0.94 -18.11 6.49
N ASN A 95 -2.13 -17.58 6.19
CA ASN A 95 -2.86 -17.87 4.94
C ASN A 95 -2.55 -16.85 3.83
N THR A 96 -1.84 -15.77 4.12
CA THR A 96 -1.37 -14.84 3.08
C THR A 96 -0.27 -15.50 2.23
N SER A 97 -0.07 -15.02 1.01
CA SER A 97 1.05 -15.48 0.16
C SER A 97 2.40 -15.38 0.89
N ALA A 98 2.63 -14.31 1.67
CA ALA A 98 3.82 -14.15 2.49
C ALA A 98 3.93 -15.19 3.61
N GLY A 99 2.82 -15.48 4.29
CA GLY A 99 2.76 -16.53 5.31
C GLY A 99 3.09 -17.92 4.76
N VAL A 100 2.55 -18.24 3.58
CA VAL A 100 2.85 -19.51 2.91
C VAL A 100 4.32 -19.57 2.48
N LEU A 101 4.85 -18.51 1.84
CA LEU A 101 6.27 -18.45 1.48
C LEU A 101 7.18 -18.57 2.71
N GLN A 102 6.86 -17.91 3.83
CA GLN A 102 7.63 -18.01 5.07
C GLN A 102 7.65 -19.45 5.63
N ALA A 103 6.54 -20.19 5.51
CA ALA A 103 6.46 -21.57 5.97
C ALA A 103 7.38 -22.52 5.17
N HIS A 104 7.60 -22.23 3.89
CA HIS A 104 8.48 -23.00 3.00
C HIS A 104 9.95 -22.56 3.05
N LEU A 105 10.20 -21.26 3.19
CA LEU A 105 11.53 -20.65 3.12
C LEU A 105 12.12 -20.46 4.53
N LYS A 106 12.42 -21.57 5.21
CA LYS A 106 12.82 -21.56 6.64
C LYS A 106 14.16 -20.89 6.93
N ASP A 107 15.06 -20.86 5.95
CA ASP A 107 16.38 -20.23 6.06
C ASP A 107 16.37 -18.76 5.60
N SER A 108 15.18 -18.21 5.32
CA SER A 108 14.99 -16.83 4.91
C SER A 108 13.88 -16.17 5.73
N ARG A 109 13.92 -14.85 5.80
CA ARG A 109 12.88 -14.02 6.38
C ARG A 109 12.03 -13.43 5.26
N VAL A 110 10.76 -13.80 5.21
CA VAL A 110 9.78 -13.25 4.27
C VAL A 110 9.03 -12.12 4.96
N ILE A 111 9.00 -10.96 4.32
CA ILE A 111 8.33 -9.76 4.85
C ILE A 111 7.26 -9.33 3.87
N ASN A 112 6.01 -9.27 4.35
CA ASN A 112 4.94 -8.64 3.59
C ASN A 112 5.04 -7.12 3.73
N LEU A 113 5.36 -6.47 2.61
CA LEU A 113 5.38 -5.03 2.43
C LEU A 113 4.30 -4.61 1.43
N GLY A 114 3.19 -5.35 1.38
CA GLY A 114 2.00 -4.95 0.65
C GLY A 114 1.34 -3.72 1.27
N ILE A 115 0.63 -2.94 0.45
CA ILE A 115 -0.07 -1.73 0.89
C ILE A 115 -1.54 -1.83 0.49
N SER A 116 -2.44 -1.88 1.47
CA SER A 116 -3.87 -1.83 1.19
C SER A 116 -4.26 -0.49 0.55
N GLY A 117 -4.70 -0.54 -0.71
CA GLY A 117 -5.11 0.65 -1.49
C GLY A 117 -3.95 1.55 -1.94
N GLY A 118 -2.70 1.07 -1.91
CA GLY A 118 -1.55 1.79 -2.50
C GLY A 118 -1.50 1.62 -4.02
N ARG A 119 -0.97 2.62 -4.74
CA ARG A 119 -0.67 2.54 -6.18
C ARG A 119 0.79 2.16 -6.39
N PHE A 120 1.20 2.01 -7.66
CA PHE A 120 2.61 1.76 -8.00
C PHE A 120 3.54 2.84 -7.44
N THR A 121 3.08 4.08 -7.32
CA THR A 121 3.81 5.19 -6.71
C THR A 121 4.13 4.95 -5.23
N GLU A 122 3.16 4.54 -4.41
CA GLU A 122 3.41 4.18 -3.01
C GLU A 122 4.24 2.89 -2.88
N THR A 123 3.96 1.89 -3.71
CA THR A 123 4.71 0.62 -3.71
C THR A 123 6.19 0.85 -4.08
N TYR A 124 6.46 1.72 -5.06
CA TYR A 124 7.81 2.17 -5.41
C TYR A 124 8.49 2.85 -4.22
N ALA A 125 7.83 3.82 -3.58
CA ALA A 125 8.39 4.52 -2.41
C ALA A 125 8.71 3.54 -1.27
N LEU A 126 7.87 2.53 -1.06
CA LEU A 126 8.10 1.50 -0.05
C LEU A 126 9.29 0.62 -0.40
N LEU A 127 9.38 0.14 -1.64
CA LEU A 127 10.54 -0.61 -2.13
C LEU A 127 11.84 0.20 -2.02
N ALA A 128 11.86 1.43 -2.54
CA ALA A 128 13.01 2.34 -2.46
C ALA A 128 13.44 2.57 -1.01
N SER A 129 12.50 2.61 -0.06
CA SER A 129 12.82 2.75 1.35
C SER A 129 13.48 1.50 1.95
N MET A 130 13.20 0.31 1.40
CA MET A 130 13.64 -0.99 1.93
C MET A 130 14.69 -1.67 1.06
N ILE A 131 15.11 -1.07 -0.04
CA ILE A 131 15.91 -1.69 -1.09
C ILE A 131 17.22 -2.28 -0.54
N ASP A 132 17.89 -1.57 0.37
CA ASP A 132 19.14 -2.02 1.00
C ASP A 132 18.95 -3.13 2.05
N LYS A 133 17.70 -3.43 2.42
CA LYS A 133 17.34 -4.41 3.45
C LYS A 133 16.69 -5.67 2.88
N VAL A 134 16.45 -5.72 1.58
CA VAL A 134 15.88 -6.90 0.90
C VAL A 134 16.91 -7.49 -0.05
N ASP A 135 17.03 -8.81 -0.08
CA ASP A 135 17.93 -9.54 -0.97
C ASP A 135 17.22 -10.02 -2.23
N TYR A 136 15.92 -10.28 -2.12
CA TYR A 136 15.08 -10.73 -3.22
C TYR A 136 13.70 -10.05 -3.15
N VAL A 137 13.21 -9.62 -4.31
CA VAL A 137 11.93 -8.92 -4.44
C VAL A 137 10.89 -9.80 -5.12
N VAL A 138 9.72 -9.93 -4.51
CA VAL A 138 8.54 -10.54 -5.14
C VAL A 138 7.51 -9.44 -5.29
N PHE A 139 7.22 -9.03 -6.53
CA PHE A 139 6.42 -7.85 -6.82
C PHE A 139 5.11 -8.21 -7.52
N GLU A 140 3.99 -7.81 -6.95
CA GLU A 140 2.67 -8.01 -7.55
C GLU A 140 2.25 -6.82 -8.42
N ILE A 141 1.82 -7.10 -9.64
CA ILE A 141 1.14 -6.16 -10.53
C ILE A 141 -0.34 -6.55 -10.59
N ASN A 142 -1.21 -5.72 -10.03
CA ASN A 142 -2.66 -5.94 -10.01
C ASN A 142 -3.35 -5.10 -11.09
N TYR A 143 -4.27 -5.71 -11.84
CA TYR A 143 -4.95 -5.03 -12.95
C TYR A 143 -5.76 -3.80 -12.52
N GLY A 144 -6.46 -3.83 -11.38
CA GLY A 144 -7.18 -2.67 -10.88
C GLY A 144 -6.26 -1.48 -10.60
N ILE A 145 -5.04 -1.75 -10.12
CA ILE A 145 -4.03 -0.71 -9.92
C ILE A 145 -3.44 -0.21 -11.23
N VAL A 146 -3.30 -1.07 -12.25
CA VAL A 146 -2.94 -0.65 -13.61
C VAL A 146 -3.95 0.37 -14.13
N VAL A 147 -5.25 0.03 -14.09
CA VAL A 147 -6.33 0.92 -14.56
C VAL A 147 -6.33 2.24 -13.78
N VAL A 148 -6.22 2.20 -12.46
CA VAL A 148 -6.24 3.40 -11.60
C VAL A 148 -5.02 4.28 -11.84
N SER A 149 -3.82 3.70 -11.95
CA SER A 149 -2.58 4.43 -12.19
C SER A 149 -2.66 5.27 -13.48
N ASP A 150 -3.33 4.74 -14.50
CA ASP A 150 -3.42 5.37 -15.81
C ASP A 150 -4.64 6.28 -15.98
N ASN A 151 -5.79 5.96 -15.37
CA ASN A 151 -7.01 6.76 -15.57
C ASN A 151 -7.21 7.89 -14.56
N GLU A 152 -6.64 7.78 -13.36
CA GLU A 152 -6.84 8.80 -12.34
C GLU A 152 -5.80 9.93 -12.42
N PRO A 153 -6.19 11.17 -12.10
CA PRO A 153 -5.29 12.32 -12.17
C PRO A 153 -4.29 12.34 -11.01
N ASN A 154 -4.69 11.91 -9.80
CA ASN A 154 -3.78 11.88 -8.66
C ASN A 154 -2.86 10.67 -8.78
N VAL A 155 -1.55 10.85 -8.65
CA VAL A 155 -0.62 9.70 -8.78
C VAL A 155 -0.32 9.02 -7.44
N VAL A 156 -0.77 9.62 -6.34
CA VAL A 156 -0.70 9.09 -4.98
C VAL A 156 -2.05 9.24 -4.30
N VAL A 157 -2.43 8.22 -3.53
CA VAL A 157 -3.54 8.23 -2.57
C VAL A 157 -3.05 8.72 -1.21
N TYR A 158 -1.79 8.43 -0.87
CA TYR A 158 -1.24 8.65 0.47
C TYR A 158 0.09 9.43 0.47
N PRO A 159 0.05 10.75 0.23
CA PRO A 159 1.26 11.59 0.23
C PRO A 159 2.07 11.51 1.53
N SER A 160 1.41 11.40 2.68
CA SER A 160 2.10 11.33 3.98
C SER A 160 2.86 10.02 4.19
N LEU A 161 2.47 8.92 3.54
CA LEU A 161 3.25 7.69 3.54
C LEU A 161 4.57 7.92 2.81
N VAL A 162 4.52 8.41 1.57
CA VAL A 162 5.71 8.66 0.72
C VAL A 162 6.69 9.60 1.45
N GLU A 163 6.18 10.65 2.09
CA GLU A 163 6.97 11.58 2.90
C GLU A 163 7.71 10.89 4.04
N LYS A 164 7.05 10.01 4.80
CA LYS A 164 7.64 9.32 5.97
C LYS A 164 8.60 8.21 5.61
N LEU A 165 8.36 7.54 4.47
CA LEU A 165 9.31 6.55 3.96
C LEU A 165 10.66 7.18 3.58
N GLY A 166 10.70 8.52 3.48
CA GLY A 166 11.89 9.28 3.17
C GLY A 166 12.30 9.19 1.70
N GLN A 167 11.34 8.83 0.83
CA GLN A 167 11.55 8.59 -0.59
C GLN A 167 10.76 9.62 -1.42
N PRO A 168 11.27 10.86 -1.54
CA PRO A 168 10.55 11.91 -2.25
C PRO A 168 10.49 11.59 -3.75
N ILE A 169 9.28 11.47 -4.27
CA ILE A 169 9.05 11.24 -5.70
C ILE A 169 9.12 12.59 -6.43
N PRO A 170 10.01 12.76 -7.43
CA PRO A 170 10.18 14.02 -8.12
C PRO A 170 8.91 14.44 -8.88
N ARG A 171 8.43 15.67 -8.67
CA ARG A 171 7.35 16.25 -9.50
C ARG A 171 7.69 16.26 -11.00
N SER A 172 8.97 16.30 -11.35
CA SER A 172 9.44 16.26 -12.74
C SER A 172 9.10 14.95 -13.44
N TRP A 173 8.82 13.86 -12.72
CA TRP A 173 8.33 12.63 -13.32
C TRP A 173 6.96 12.79 -13.97
N LEU A 174 6.21 13.84 -13.59
CA LEU A 174 4.92 14.20 -14.19
C LEU A 174 5.07 15.26 -15.29
N ALA A 175 6.30 15.46 -15.81
CA ALA A 175 6.54 16.40 -16.90
C ALA A 175 5.81 15.98 -18.17
N ASP A 176 5.92 14.70 -18.51
CA ASP A 176 5.44 14.10 -19.75
C ASP A 176 4.03 13.49 -19.64
N PHE A 177 3.40 13.60 -18.46
CA PHE A 177 2.03 13.14 -18.17
C PHE A 177 1.12 14.33 -17.82
N PRO A 178 0.65 15.10 -18.83
CA PRO A 178 -0.07 16.36 -18.61
C PRO A 178 -1.47 16.18 -17.99
N ASP A 179 -2.04 14.99 -18.07
CA ASP A 179 -3.30 14.58 -17.43
C ASP A 179 -3.15 14.32 -15.92
N LYS A 180 -1.91 14.10 -15.45
CA LYS A 180 -1.62 13.86 -14.03
C LYS A 180 -1.52 15.16 -13.25
N ASN A 181 -2.11 15.15 -12.06
CA ASN A 181 -2.10 16.25 -11.11
C ASN A 181 -0.73 16.36 -10.45
N ARG A 182 0.08 17.33 -10.91
CA ARG A 182 1.42 17.62 -10.35
C ARG A 182 1.41 17.99 -8.87
N GLU A 183 0.31 18.52 -8.36
CA GLU A 183 0.17 18.89 -6.95
C GLU A 183 -0.17 17.70 -6.05
N SER A 184 -0.44 16.52 -6.62
CA SER A 184 -0.56 15.29 -5.82
C SER A 184 0.77 14.87 -5.19
N LEU A 185 1.90 15.26 -5.78
CA LEU A 185 3.23 15.08 -5.20
C LEU A 185 3.71 16.35 -4.49
N PRO A 186 4.46 16.26 -3.38
CA PRO A 186 5.05 17.42 -2.71
C PRO A 186 6.12 18.13 -3.56
N SER A 187 6.32 19.43 -3.35
CA SER A 187 7.36 20.19 -4.06
C SER A 187 8.76 19.87 -3.54
N ASN A 188 9.81 20.16 -4.33
CA ASN A 188 11.19 19.97 -3.88
C ASN A 188 11.51 20.76 -2.61
N ALA A 189 11.00 21.99 -2.49
CA ALA A 189 11.16 22.81 -1.30
C ALA A 189 10.46 22.18 -0.09
N HIS A 190 9.24 21.66 -0.29
CA HIS A 190 8.53 20.93 0.76
C HIS A 190 9.32 19.69 1.19
N ASN A 191 9.72 18.83 0.26
CA ASN A 191 10.51 17.62 0.52
C ASN A 191 11.82 17.92 1.27
N TRP A 192 12.50 19.01 0.91
CA TRP A 192 13.70 19.43 1.59
C TRP A 192 13.42 19.85 3.04
N VAL A 193 12.40 20.67 3.27
CA VAL A 193 12.01 21.12 4.63
C VAL A 193 11.56 19.95 5.48
N THR A 194 10.74 19.04 4.93
CA THR A 194 10.22 17.90 5.68
C THR A 194 11.33 16.93 6.04
N SER A 195 12.16 16.50 5.08
CA SER A 195 13.25 15.54 5.32
C SER A 195 14.35 16.07 6.24
N ARG A 196 14.67 17.37 6.18
CA ARG A 196 15.80 17.96 6.94
C ARG A 196 15.41 18.56 8.28
N LEU A 197 14.19 19.07 8.41
CA LEU A 197 13.76 19.82 9.60
C LEU A 197 12.59 19.15 10.30
N LEU A 198 11.47 18.97 9.60
CA LEU A 198 10.22 18.61 10.28
C LEU A 198 10.16 17.14 10.69
N ASN A 199 10.72 16.22 9.90
CA ASN A 199 10.78 14.79 10.23
C ASN A 199 11.69 14.47 11.42
N GLN A 200 12.48 15.43 11.91
CA GLN A 200 13.23 15.29 13.16
C GLN A 200 12.35 15.49 14.40
N TRP A 201 11.14 16.01 14.24
CA TRP A 201 10.22 16.31 15.34
C TRP A 201 9.05 15.34 15.31
N THR A 202 8.92 14.50 16.34
CA THR A 202 7.89 13.45 16.43
C THR A 202 6.47 13.98 16.28
N LEU A 203 6.16 15.17 16.80
CA LEU A 203 4.83 15.78 16.63
C LEU A 203 4.46 16.02 15.16
N TYR A 204 5.45 16.17 14.27
CA TYR A 204 5.24 16.29 12.83
C TYR A 204 5.40 14.95 12.12
N HIS A 205 6.50 14.24 12.40
CA HIS A 205 6.84 12.97 11.77
C HIS A 205 5.74 11.92 11.99
N ASP A 206 5.28 11.80 13.23
CA ASP A 206 4.33 10.76 13.67
C ASP A 206 2.91 11.32 13.88
N ARG A 207 2.60 12.48 13.28
CA ARG A 207 1.31 13.17 13.42
C ARG A 207 0.10 12.28 13.14
N ASP A 208 0.18 11.42 12.13
CA ASP A 208 -0.93 10.54 11.75
C ASP A 208 -1.10 9.39 12.77
N ALA A 209 0.00 8.87 13.32
CA ALA A 209 -0.06 7.86 14.39
C ALA A 209 -0.65 8.45 15.67
N ILE A 210 -0.23 9.67 16.03
CA ILE A 210 -0.77 10.41 17.17
C ILE A 210 -2.26 10.71 16.96
N SER A 211 -2.64 11.22 15.79
CA SER A 211 -4.05 11.47 15.43
C SER A 211 -4.86 10.18 15.52
N TYR A 212 -4.34 9.09 14.94
CA TYR A 212 -5.01 7.81 14.94
C TYR A 212 -5.21 7.25 16.35
N ARG A 213 -4.21 7.37 17.22
CA ARG A 213 -4.34 6.94 18.61
C ARG A 213 -5.42 7.71 19.36
N LEU A 214 -5.48 9.02 19.16
CA LEU A 214 -6.43 9.90 19.87
C LEU A 214 -7.85 9.80 19.33
N PHE A 215 -7.99 9.63 18.01
CA PHE A 215 -9.25 9.85 17.32
C PHE A 215 -9.71 8.68 16.46
N LYS A 216 -8.92 7.61 16.35
CA LYS A 216 -9.14 6.46 15.45
C LYS A 216 -9.37 6.87 14.00
N THR A 217 -8.69 7.93 13.57
CA THR A 217 -8.76 8.51 12.23
C THR A 217 -7.39 9.05 11.82
N ARG A 218 -7.07 8.97 10.53
CA ARG A 218 -5.75 9.35 10.00
C ARG A 218 -5.54 10.86 10.13
N THR A 219 -6.62 11.62 9.94
CA THR A 219 -6.63 13.07 10.13
C THR A 219 -7.87 13.56 10.89
N PRO A 220 -7.79 14.69 11.60
CA PRO A 220 -8.97 15.33 12.19
C PRO A 220 -10.07 15.68 11.17
N MET A 221 -9.70 15.98 9.92
CA MET A 221 -10.65 16.29 8.85
C MET A 221 -11.44 15.05 8.42
N GLU A 222 -10.77 13.90 8.33
CA GLU A 222 -11.41 12.62 8.07
C GLU A 222 -12.45 12.29 9.15
N LYS A 223 -12.11 12.52 10.42
CA LYS A 223 -13.07 12.36 11.53
C LYS A 223 -14.30 13.23 11.36
N ILE A 224 -14.11 14.52 11.08
CA ILE A 224 -15.23 15.44 10.85
C ILE A 224 -16.11 14.93 9.70
N ARG A 225 -15.49 14.46 8.61
CA ARG A 225 -16.22 13.92 7.46
C ARG A 225 -17.02 12.66 7.80
N GLN A 226 -16.42 11.73 8.55
CA GLN A 226 -17.10 10.51 9.02
C GLN A 226 -18.28 10.84 9.94
N GLU A 227 -18.10 11.78 10.88
CA GLU A 227 -19.18 12.21 11.77
C GLU A 227 -20.33 12.90 11.01
N VAL A 228 -20.00 13.75 10.02
CA VAL A 228 -21.00 14.38 9.14
C VAL A 228 -21.76 13.32 8.33
N GLN A 229 -21.05 12.38 7.71
CA GLN A 229 -21.66 11.31 6.91
C GLN A 229 -22.58 10.43 7.78
N LYS A 230 -22.12 10.05 8.98
CA LYS A 230 -22.93 9.27 9.93
C LYS A 230 -24.23 9.99 10.27
N ASN A 231 -24.15 11.28 10.59
CA ASN A 231 -25.33 12.09 10.89
C ASN A 231 -26.28 12.20 9.67
N GLU A 232 -25.75 12.26 8.45
CA GLU A 232 -26.56 12.25 7.23
C GLU A 232 -27.24 10.90 6.98
N ASN A 233 -26.52 9.79 7.18
CA ASN A 233 -27.05 8.43 7.05
C ASN A 233 -28.18 8.19 8.06
N GLU A 234 -27.97 8.59 9.32
CA GLU A 234 -28.99 8.54 10.37
C GLU A 234 -30.24 9.36 10.00
N ARG A 235 -30.06 10.58 9.45
CA ARG A 235 -31.18 11.43 8.98
C ARG A 235 -31.94 10.81 7.80
N LYS A 236 -31.26 10.08 6.93
CA LYS A 236 -31.84 9.42 5.76
C LYS A 236 -32.40 8.02 6.08
N GLY A 237 -32.25 7.54 7.32
CA GLY A 237 -32.66 6.19 7.71
C GLY A 237 -31.87 5.08 7.01
N ILE A 238 -30.63 5.37 6.59
CA ILE A 238 -29.75 4.40 5.94
C ILE A 238 -29.06 3.59 7.03
N GLU A 239 -29.40 2.30 7.15
CA GLU A 239 -28.66 1.37 8.01
C GLU A 239 -27.39 0.91 7.29
N GLU A 240 -26.24 1.07 7.93
CA GLU A 240 -24.97 0.55 7.42
C GLU A 240 -24.95 -0.98 7.59
N SER A 241 -25.07 -1.72 6.49
CA SER A 241 -24.86 -3.16 6.52
C SER A 241 -23.37 -3.45 6.65
N TYR A 242 -22.91 -3.86 7.84
CA TYR A 242 -21.53 -4.32 8.02
C TYR A 242 -21.32 -5.66 7.29
N THR A 243 -20.44 -5.66 6.29
CA THR A 243 -19.98 -6.87 5.62
C THR A 243 -18.58 -7.21 6.12
N PRO A 244 -18.38 -8.30 6.89
CA PRO A 244 -17.04 -8.70 7.31
C PRO A 244 -16.10 -8.85 6.12
N MET A 245 -14.85 -8.39 6.22
CA MET A 245 -13.88 -8.37 5.12
C MET A 245 -13.44 -9.75 4.59
N TYR A 246 -13.82 -10.83 5.27
CA TYR A 246 -13.42 -12.20 4.96
C TYR A 246 -14.60 -13.09 4.50
N THR A 247 -15.78 -12.50 4.27
CA THR A 247 -16.92 -13.21 3.69
C THR A 247 -16.67 -13.46 2.20
N ALA A 248 -16.90 -14.69 1.73
CA ALA A 248 -16.87 -15.02 0.30
C ALA A 248 -18.05 -14.38 -0.44
N TYR A 249 -17.89 -14.09 -1.73
CA TYR A 249 -18.89 -13.42 -2.55
C TYR A 249 -20.28 -14.11 -2.51
N ASP A 250 -20.30 -15.43 -2.73
CA ASP A 250 -21.54 -16.24 -2.72
C ASP A 250 -22.28 -16.30 -1.39
N ASN A 251 -21.61 -15.90 -0.29
CA ASN A 251 -22.21 -15.88 1.04
C ASN A 251 -22.73 -14.48 1.43
N MET A 252 -22.63 -13.50 0.52
CA MET A 252 -23.15 -12.15 0.71
C MET A 252 -24.60 -12.06 0.24
N ASN A 253 -25.33 -11.06 0.74
CA ASN A 253 -26.67 -10.76 0.23
C ASN A 253 -26.61 -9.99 -1.10
N ASP A 254 -27.73 -9.95 -1.83
CA ASP A 254 -27.83 -9.33 -3.15
C ASP A 254 -27.33 -7.87 -3.17
N ALA A 255 -27.64 -7.08 -2.14
CA ALA A 255 -27.22 -5.66 -2.08
C ALA A 255 -25.70 -5.51 -1.90
N GLN A 256 -25.08 -6.42 -1.13
CA GLN A 256 -23.63 -6.46 -0.95
C GLN A 256 -22.93 -6.90 -2.25
N GLN A 257 -23.47 -7.91 -2.92
CA GLN A 257 -22.98 -8.40 -4.20
C GLN A 257 -23.07 -7.30 -5.29
N GLU A 258 -24.22 -6.63 -5.39
CA GLU A 258 -24.42 -5.52 -6.32
C GLU A 258 -23.44 -4.38 -6.05
N GLY A 259 -23.19 -4.02 -4.79
CA GLY A 259 -22.21 -3.00 -4.44
C GLY A 259 -20.77 -3.38 -4.84
N ILE A 260 -20.41 -4.67 -4.76
CA ILE A 260 -19.11 -5.17 -5.26
C ILE A 260 -19.06 -5.09 -6.77
N ASP A 261 -20.08 -5.59 -7.46
CA ASP A 261 -20.15 -5.59 -8.93
C ASP A 261 -20.02 -4.16 -9.48
N GLN A 262 -20.78 -3.21 -8.91
CA GLN A 262 -20.73 -1.79 -9.30
C GLN A 262 -19.34 -1.19 -9.04
N HIS A 263 -18.75 -1.46 -7.86
CA HIS A 263 -17.42 -0.96 -7.54
C HIS A 263 -16.36 -1.44 -8.55
N TYR A 264 -16.39 -2.72 -8.94
CA TYR A 264 -15.41 -3.28 -9.86
C TYR A 264 -15.68 -2.93 -11.32
N GLU A 265 -16.95 -2.77 -11.71
CA GLU A 265 -17.31 -2.20 -13.02
C GLU A 265 -16.74 -0.77 -13.16
N GLU A 266 -16.84 0.05 -12.12
CA GLU A 266 -16.24 1.39 -12.10
C GLU A 266 -14.71 1.34 -12.05
N LEU A 267 -14.13 0.46 -11.21
CA LEU A 267 -12.68 0.35 -11.03
C LEU A 267 -11.95 -0.07 -12.30
N TYR A 268 -12.50 -1.06 -13.03
CA TYR A 268 -11.85 -1.60 -14.22
C TYR A 268 -12.15 -0.81 -15.51
N ARG A 269 -12.94 0.25 -15.40
CA ARG A 269 -13.29 1.08 -16.54
C ARG A 269 -12.14 1.96 -16.97
N TRP A 270 -11.76 1.81 -18.24
CA TRP A 270 -10.87 2.73 -18.92
C TRP A 270 -11.63 3.97 -19.42
N ASN A 271 -11.19 5.16 -19.04
CA ASN A 271 -11.79 6.42 -19.52
C ASN A 271 -11.41 6.70 -20.98
N GLN A 272 -10.26 6.19 -21.40
CA GLN A 272 -9.73 6.17 -22.76
C GLN A 272 -9.05 4.81 -22.97
N PRO A 273 -8.96 4.29 -24.22
CA PRO A 273 -8.20 3.07 -24.49
C PRO A 273 -6.80 3.14 -23.88
N PHE A 274 -6.32 2.01 -23.36
CA PHE A 274 -4.97 1.94 -22.83
C PHE A 274 -3.95 2.33 -23.90
N ASP A 275 -3.03 3.22 -23.55
CA ASP A 275 -1.95 3.67 -24.42
C ASP A 275 -0.61 3.38 -23.73
N PRO A 276 0.16 2.39 -24.20
CA PRO A 276 1.43 2.04 -23.58
C PRO A 276 2.47 3.16 -23.68
N ASP A 277 2.38 4.05 -24.67
CA ASP A 277 3.35 5.14 -24.86
C ASP A 277 3.11 6.31 -23.88
N HIS A 278 1.93 6.37 -23.27
CA HIS A 278 1.54 7.41 -22.30
C HIS A 278 1.03 6.83 -20.96
N SER A 279 1.35 5.57 -20.65
CA SER A 279 0.96 4.93 -19.40
C SER A 279 1.87 5.38 -18.25
N PHE A 280 1.29 6.08 -17.29
CA PHE A 280 1.99 6.46 -16.06
C PHE A 280 2.31 5.23 -15.21
N GLY A 281 1.44 4.22 -15.22
CA GLY A 281 1.70 2.97 -14.51
C GLY A 281 2.89 2.20 -15.08
N LEU A 282 3.04 2.13 -16.42
CA LEU A 282 4.25 1.57 -17.05
C LEU A 282 5.49 2.37 -16.68
N PHE A 283 5.43 3.69 -16.72
CA PHE A 283 6.52 4.56 -16.28
C PHE A 283 6.94 4.26 -14.83
N MET A 284 5.98 4.09 -13.91
CA MET A 284 6.30 3.76 -12.51
C MET A 284 6.93 2.37 -12.35
N ILE A 285 6.53 1.41 -13.19
CA ILE A 285 7.18 0.09 -13.23
C ILE A 285 8.58 0.18 -13.82
N GLU A 286 8.81 1.01 -14.84
CA GLU A 286 10.15 1.30 -15.34
C GLU A 286 11.05 1.88 -14.25
N GLN A 287 10.57 2.87 -13.48
CA GLN A 287 11.32 3.41 -12.34
C GLN A 287 11.60 2.35 -11.26
N THR A 288 10.66 1.43 -11.06
CA THR A 288 10.85 0.28 -10.15
C THR A 288 11.95 -0.66 -10.65
N LEU A 289 12.00 -0.93 -11.95
CA LEU A 289 13.03 -1.77 -12.57
C LEU A 289 14.40 -1.08 -12.54
N ASP A 290 14.47 0.22 -12.82
CA ASP A 290 15.69 1.02 -12.72
C ASP A 290 16.29 0.96 -11.31
N LEU A 291 15.45 1.09 -10.28
CA LEU A 291 15.86 0.97 -8.87
C LEU A 291 16.40 -0.43 -8.55
N LEU A 292 15.76 -1.49 -9.03
CA LEU A 292 16.22 -2.86 -8.82
C LEU A 292 17.57 -3.11 -9.48
N GLU A 293 17.78 -2.60 -10.70
CA GLU A 293 19.05 -2.72 -11.43
C GLU A 293 20.17 -1.93 -10.75
N GLU A 294 19.91 -0.68 -10.35
CA GLU A 294 20.86 0.17 -9.62
C GLU A 294 21.39 -0.51 -8.35
N HIS A 295 20.50 -1.16 -7.61
CA HIS A 295 20.82 -1.87 -6.38
C HIS A 295 21.12 -3.37 -6.58
N GLN A 296 21.24 -3.83 -7.84
CA GLN A 296 21.57 -5.21 -8.21
C GLN A 296 20.67 -6.27 -7.55
N LYS A 297 19.38 -5.97 -7.42
CA LYS A 297 18.40 -6.86 -6.79
C LYS A 297 17.86 -7.86 -7.78
N GLN A 298 17.76 -9.11 -7.32
CA GLN A 298 16.96 -10.12 -7.99
C GLN A 298 15.49 -9.90 -7.67
N ALA A 299 14.63 -10.07 -8.67
CA ALA A 299 13.20 -9.92 -8.49
C ALA A 299 12.41 -10.91 -9.36
N VAL A 300 11.19 -11.19 -8.95
CA VAL A 300 10.15 -11.80 -9.78
C VAL A 300 8.88 -10.97 -9.68
N PHE A 301 8.28 -10.69 -10.82
CA PHE A 301 7.00 -10.02 -10.89
C PHE A 301 5.89 -11.05 -11.16
N TYR A 302 4.68 -10.77 -10.71
CA TYR A 302 3.53 -11.63 -11.00
C TYR A 302 2.22 -10.85 -11.03
N SER A 303 1.23 -11.37 -11.74
CA SER A 303 -0.14 -10.86 -11.70
C SER A 303 -0.94 -11.52 -10.58
N ALA A 304 -1.72 -10.78 -9.79
CA ALA A 304 -2.69 -11.42 -8.88
C ALA A 304 -3.71 -12.28 -9.68
N PRO A 305 -4.15 -13.43 -9.16
CA PRO A 305 -5.20 -14.22 -9.80
C PRO A 305 -6.53 -13.49 -9.68
N LEU A 306 -7.28 -13.43 -10.78
CA LEU A 306 -8.61 -12.83 -10.85
C LEU A 306 -9.69 -13.91 -10.89
N ASP A 307 -10.88 -13.54 -10.44
CA ASP A 307 -12.06 -14.39 -10.54
C ASP A 307 -12.68 -14.27 -11.94
N LYS A 308 -12.17 -15.06 -12.88
CA LYS A 308 -12.54 -14.95 -14.28
C LYS A 308 -13.98 -15.35 -14.55
N GLU A 309 -14.49 -16.32 -13.79
CA GLU A 309 -15.89 -16.75 -13.82
C GLU A 309 -16.80 -15.58 -13.46
N HIS A 310 -16.58 -14.97 -12.30
CA HIS A 310 -17.35 -13.79 -11.85
C HIS A 310 -17.24 -12.63 -12.84
N ILE A 311 -16.03 -12.29 -13.27
CA ILE A 311 -15.77 -11.20 -14.23
C ILE A 311 -16.54 -11.43 -15.54
N ALA A 312 -16.54 -12.65 -16.07
CA ALA A 312 -17.23 -12.98 -17.32
C ALA A 312 -18.76 -12.93 -17.15
N ASP A 313 -19.28 -13.48 -16.06
CA ASP A 313 -20.71 -13.55 -15.79
C ASP A 313 -21.32 -12.16 -15.56
N LYS A 314 -20.60 -11.30 -14.83
CA LYS A 314 -21.02 -9.92 -14.55
C LYS A 314 -20.52 -8.90 -15.57
N LYS A 315 -19.70 -9.33 -16.52
CA LYS A 315 -19.12 -8.50 -17.60
C LYS A 315 -18.39 -7.27 -17.07
N LEU A 316 -17.59 -7.45 -16.02
CA LEU A 316 -16.95 -6.35 -15.29
C LEU A 316 -15.87 -5.62 -16.11
N PHE A 317 -15.22 -6.30 -17.06
CA PHE A 317 -14.34 -5.68 -18.05
C PHE A 317 -14.14 -6.57 -19.28
N HIS A 318 -13.46 -6.03 -20.29
CA HIS A 318 -13.09 -6.75 -21.51
C HIS A 318 -11.72 -7.42 -21.39
N TRP A 319 -11.67 -8.75 -21.48
CA TRP A 319 -10.41 -9.51 -21.40
C TRP A 319 -9.33 -9.10 -22.42
N SER A 320 -9.74 -8.51 -23.55
CA SER A 320 -8.81 -7.93 -24.52
C SER A 320 -8.06 -6.73 -23.95
N GLU A 321 -8.72 -5.85 -23.20
CA GLU A 321 -8.10 -4.69 -22.54
C GLU A 321 -7.13 -5.16 -21.45
N TYR A 322 -7.54 -6.18 -20.69
CA TYR A 322 -6.65 -6.85 -19.73
C TYR A 322 -5.39 -7.39 -20.40
N THR A 323 -5.56 -8.15 -21.49
CA THR A 323 -4.45 -8.79 -22.21
C THR A 323 -3.51 -7.75 -22.80
N GLU A 324 -4.05 -6.67 -23.35
CA GLU A 324 -3.29 -5.57 -23.92
C GLU A 324 -2.49 -4.84 -22.84
N ALA A 325 -3.14 -4.41 -21.75
CA ALA A 325 -2.50 -3.70 -20.66
C ALA A 325 -1.48 -4.60 -19.94
N MET A 326 -1.89 -5.73 -19.37
CA MET A 326 -0.98 -6.61 -18.63
C MET A 326 0.12 -7.20 -19.50
N GLY A 327 -0.15 -7.42 -20.79
CA GLY A 327 0.87 -7.81 -21.78
C GLY A 327 1.96 -6.76 -21.97
N ALA A 328 1.62 -5.47 -21.93
CA ALA A 328 2.62 -4.39 -21.98
C ALA A 328 3.49 -4.36 -20.72
N TYR A 329 2.90 -4.56 -19.53
CA TYR A 329 3.63 -4.65 -18.27
C TYR A 329 4.56 -5.86 -18.23
N GLN A 330 4.06 -7.04 -18.63
CA GLN A 330 4.86 -8.25 -18.78
C GLN A 330 6.05 -8.01 -19.71
N LYS A 331 5.79 -7.45 -20.91
CA LYS A 331 6.84 -7.17 -21.90
C LYS A 331 7.89 -6.20 -21.36
N LEU A 332 7.49 -5.14 -20.65
CA LEU A 332 8.42 -4.20 -20.03
C LEU A 332 9.33 -4.91 -19.03
N VAL A 333 8.75 -5.64 -18.07
CA VAL A 333 9.49 -6.38 -17.03
C VAL A 333 10.46 -7.39 -17.64
N GLU A 334 9.99 -8.22 -18.59
CA GLU A 334 10.81 -9.24 -19.24
C GLU A 334 11.91 -8.63 -20.12
N SER A 335 11.66 -7.48 -20.75
CA SER A 335 12.68 -6.77 -21.55
C SER A 335 13.87 -6.29 -20.72
N ARG A 336 13.67 -6.09 -19.41
CA ARG A 336 14.72 -5.75 -18.42
C ARG A 336 15.34 -6.99 -17.78
N GLY A 337 14.99 -8.19 -18.24
CA GLY A 337 15.57 -9.45 -17.78
C GLY A 337 14.96 -10.01 -16.49
N TYR A 338 13.87 -9.43 -15.99
CA TYR A 338 13.16 -9.93 -14.82
C TYR A 338 12.04 -10.90 -15.24
N PRO A 339 11.85 -12.03 -14.55
CA PRO A 339 10.75 -12.94 -14.82
C PRO A 339 9.40 -12.34 -14.43
N PHE A 340 8.38 -12.62 -15.25
CA PHE A 340 6.98 -12.27 -14.97
C PHE A 340 6.11 -13.54 -14.96
N ILE A 341 5.35 -13.76 -13.89
CA ILE A 341 4.41 -14.89 -13.78
C ILE A 341 2.99 -14.38 -13.99
N GLU A 342 2.44 -14.63 -15.18
CA GLU A 342 1.05 -14.28 -15.51
C GLU A 342 0.10 -15.44 -15.13
N PHE A 343 -0.88 -15.15 -14.27
CA PHE A 343 -1.81 -16.13 -13.70
C PHE A 343 -3.17 -16.14 -14.38
N ASN A 344 -3.50 -15.14 -15.20
CA ASN A 344 -4.83 -14.97 -15.79
C ASN A 344 -4.90 -15.31 -17.28
N GLN A 345 -3.80 -15.78 -17.87
CA GLN A 345 -3.74 -16.21 -19.27
C GLN A 345 -4.54 -17.50 -19.55
N GLU A 346 -4.60 -18.42 -18.59
CA GLU A 346 -5.34 -19.68 -18.76
C GLU A 346 -6.85 -19.43 -18.80
N ALA A 347 -7.62 -20.27 -19.52
CA ALA A 347 -9.06 -20.03 -19.69
C ALA A 347 -9.85 -20.05 -18.37
N ILE A 348 -9.45 -20.90 -17.42
CA ILE A 348 -10.13 -21.12 -16.14
C ILE A 348 -9.48 -20.31 -15.01
N ASN A 349 -10.20 -20.14 -13.89
CA ASN A 349 -9.63 -19.50 -12.71
C ASN A 349 -8.45 -20.33 -12.15
N THR A 350 -7.38 -19.66 -11.72
CA THR A 350 -6.30 -20.29 -10.95
C THR A 350 -6.81 -20.83 -9.61
N ILE A 351 -7.73 -20.11 -8.98
CA ILE A 351 -8.37 -20.47 -7.71
C ILE A 351 -9.88 -20.59 -7.94
N PRO A 352 -10.59 -21.58 -7.38
CA PRO A 352 -12.05 -21.69 -7.53
C PRO A 352 -12.81 -20.45 -7.04
N HIS A 353 -13.89 -20.07 -7.74
CA HIS A 353 -14.76 -18.92 -7.45
C HIS A 353 -15.17 -18.80 -5.97
N GLU A 354 -15.54 -19.93 -5.35
CA GLU A 354 -15.99 -20.00 -3.96
C GLU A 354 -15.00 -19.45 -2.90
N TYR A 355 -13.74 -19.21 -3.28
CA TYR A 355 -12.72 -18.64 -2.40
C TYR A 355 -12.41 -17.15 -2.67
N TYR A 356 -13.16 -16.51 -3.55
CA TYR A 356 -13.07 -15.07 -3.75
C TYR A 356 -14.06 -14.34 -2.85
N ARG A 357 -13.60 -13.22 -2.30
CA ARG A 357 -14.47 -12.21 -1.71
C ARG A 357 -15.16 -11.40 -2.79
N ASP A 358 -14.40 -11.09 -3.83
CA ASP A 358 -14.73 -10.18 -4.91
C ASP A 358 -13.85 -10.54 -6.13
N PRO A 359 -14.00 -9.87 -7.29
CA PRO A 359 -13.27 -10.20 -8.51
C PRO A 359 -11.74 -10.25 -8.44
N ALA A 360 -11.12 -9.70 -7.38
CA ALA A 360 -9.67 -9.61 -7.25
C ALA A 360 -9.12 -10.23 -5.94
N HIS A 361 -9.91 -10.28 -4.87
CA HIS A 361 -9.41 -10.62 -3.53
C HIS A 361 -9.85 -11.99 -3.06
N LEU A 362 -8.89 -12.78 -2.58
CA LEU A 362 -9.08 -14.11 -2.01
C LEU A 362 -9.35 -14.04 -0.50
N ILE A 363 -10.17 -14.97 0.00
CA ILE A 363 -10.28 -15.24 1.45
C ILE A 363 -9.23 -16.27 1.88
N ASP A 364 -9.14 -16.57 3.18
CA ASP A 364 -8.13 -17.46 3.80
C ASP A 364 -7.78 -18.70 2.96
N GLN A 365 -8.76 -19.54 2.63
CA GLN A 365 -8.50 -20.80 1.92
C GLN A 365 -8.00 -20.58 0.49
N GLY A 366 -8.53 -19.57 -0.21
CA GLY A 366 -8.09 -19.22 -1.55
C GLY A 366 -6.67 -18.66 -1.55
N SER A 367 -6.39 -17.73 -0.64
CA SER A 367 -5.08 -17.09 -0.49
C SER A 367 -4.01 -18.11 -0.11
N HIS A 368 -4.31 -19.05 0.79
CA HIS A 368 -3.36 -20.12 1.13
C HIS A 368 -3.03 -20.99 -0.09
N ARG A 369 -4.06 -21.43 -0.85
CA ARG A 369 -3.87 -22.20 -2.09
C ARG A 369 -3.06 -21.42 -3.13
N PHE A 370 -3.34 -20.14 -3.30
CA PHE A 370 -2.57 -19.30 -4.21
C PHE A 370 -1.12 -19.17 -3.74
N GLY A 371 -0.87 -18.99 -2.45
CA GLY A 371 0.48 -18.96 -1.88
C GLY A 371 1.30 -20.22 -2.20
N GLU A 372 0.68 -21.40 -2.15
CA GLU A 372 1.32 -22.67 -2.50
C GLU A 372 1.68 -22.75 -4.01
N ILE A 373 0.77 -22.27 -4.86
CA ILE A 373 1.00 -22.17 -6.30
C ILE A 373 2.12 -21.16 -6.58
N LEU A 374 2.05 -19.96 -5.98
CA LEU A 374 3.03 -18.90 -6.14
C LEU A 374 4.41 -19.39 -5.72
N TYR A 375 4.55 -19.99 -4.54
CA TYR A 375 5.81 -20.59 -4.06
C TYR A 375 6.39 -21.57 -5.09
N THR A 376 5.55 -22.47 -5.63
CA THR A 376 5.97 -23.46 -6.63
C THR A 376 6.50 -22.81 -7.91
N ARG A 377 5.98 -21.64 -8.30
CA ARG A 377 6.45 -20.89 -9.46
C ARG A 377 7.71 -20.08 -9.15
N VAL A 378 7.74 -19.36 -8.01
CA VAL A 378 8.85 -18.47 -7.66
C VAL A 378 10.12 -19.21 -7.26
N LYS A 379 10.02 -20.43 -6.70
CA LYS A 379 11.19 -21.24 -6.32
C LYS A 379 12.17 -21.48 -7.47
N ASN A 380 11.68 -21.51 -8.71
CA ASN A 380 12.48 -21.72 -9.91
C ASN A 380 13.35 -20.51 -10.28
N TYR A 381 13.11 -19.35 -9.66
CA TYR A 381 13.84 -18.10 -9.92
C TYR A 381 14.85 -17.76 -8.82
N GLY A 382 15.27 -18.73 -8.01
CA GLY A 382 16.39 -18.57 -7.07
C GLY A 382 16.02 -17.97 -5.71
N ILE A 383 14.74 -17.77 -5.44
CA ILE A 383 14.24 -17.33 -4.11
C ILE A 383 14.57 -18.33 -2.98
N ALA A 384 14.78 -19.61 -3.31
CA ALA A 384 15.15 -20.67 -2.36
C ALA A 384 16.65 -21.04 -2.40
N ALA A 385 17.46 -20.33 -3.20
CA ALA A 385 18.91 -20.54 -3.23
C ALA A 385 19.56 -20.10 -1.90
N PRO A 386 20.56 -20.83 -1.38
CA PRO A 386 21.24 -20.48 -0.14
C PRO A 386 22.01 -19.16 -0.22
#